data_AF-A0A8J5TMJ1-F1
#
_entry.id   AF-A0A8J5TMJ1-F1
#
_cell.length_a   1.000
_cell.length_b   1.000
_cell.length_c   1.000
_cell.angle_alpha   90.00
_cell.angle_beta   90.00
_cell.angle_gamma   90.00
#
_symmetry.space_group_name_H-M   'P 1'
#
loop_
_entity.id
_entity.type
_entity.pdbx_description
1 polymer ?
#
loop_
_entity_poly.entity_id
_entity_poly.type
_entity_poly.pdbx_seq_one_letter_code
_entity_poly.pdbx_strand_id
1 'polypeptide(L)'
;MDPRSADHHLGTFCSRFLINALLAVSCLYTLDPVTFKDPQDSKSRGRRWADEAEAHLESIDRPSIPLLQGLYALFAYEGNIGNGTKPVAYFMRCIDVYKALNDPVTLETHHKCVDETRLERMKQATSWCLWGFYCVEWRSSQAFGFRKLTRKPRLGRVRREPDFPLSPPDCIGYWWFPYPMSLQIQRAMQVEVRDADVKLSEIVEEALDFLYLEPGQHPPHTNPQRALELYDAFFDWKLSCPSRIRFEEAVLPSAILLHIGVEVMFTAILCPFSHMTKEQFGRYNPRELCNAHAGSLMSAVWTFRTFAQIRFKYYLCHPLGTAAYIVLQEAQNTPIQMDILIRAYQCLHEMSISLPLATDVLGGIRAAFKRKDGLMHHAMTALLPSSNEAGGNDIRAEMQLQELLDESDAISID
;
A
#
# COMPACT_ATOMS: atom_id res chain seq x y z
N MET A 1 0.51 -19.98 -32.33
CA MET A 1 0.00 -18.62 -32.61
C MET A 1 1.19 -17.74 -32.92
N ASP A 2 1.17 -17.01 -34.04
CA ASP A 2 2.22 -16.04 -34.34
C ASP A 2 2.19 -14.93 -33.27
N PRO A 3 3.25 -14.76 -32.46
CA PRO A 3 3.29 -13.74 -31.40
C PRO A 3 3.30 -12.31 -31.95
N ARG A 4 3.37 -12.09 -33.27
CA ARG A 4 3.19 -10.77 -33.90
C ARG A 4 1.71 -10.42 -34.13
N SER A 5 0.81 -11.39 -34.13
CA SER A 5 -0.63 -11.16 -34.32
C SER A 5 -1.36 -10.75 -33.03
N ALA A 6 -0.79 -11.02 -31.85
CA ALA A 6 -1.47 -10.83 -30.57
C ALA A 6 -1.59 -9.35 -30.13
N ASP A 7 -0.74 -8.46 -30.63
CA ASP A 7 -0.60 -7.12 -30.07
C ASP A 7 -1.69 -6.11 -30.53
N HIS A 8 -2.57 -6.49 -31.46
CA HIS A 8 -3.56 -5.56 -32.05
C HIS A 8 -5.02 -6.05 -32.13
N HIS A 9 -5.36 -7.18 -31.51
CA HIS A 9 -6.74 -7.67 -31.52
C HIS A 9 -7.58 -7.06 -30.38
N LEU A 10 -8.79 -6.58 -30.72
CA LEU A 10 -9.77 -6.13 -29.72
C LEU A 10 -10.06 -7.27 -28.73
N GLY A 11 -9.87 -7.04 -27.44
CA GLY A 11 -10.15 -8.03 -26.40
C GLY A 11 -9.01 -9.01 -26.07
N THR A 12 -7.75 -8.62 -26.29
CA THR A 12 -6.59 -9.31 -25.71
C THR A 12 -6.34 -8.83 -24.27
N PHE A 13 -6.23 -9.79 -23.35
CA PHE A 13 -5.93 -9.56 -21.92
C PHE A 13 -4.46 -9.88 -21.59
N CYS A 14 -3.62 -9.92 -22.63
CA CYS A 14 -2.20 -10.17 -22.54
C CYS A 14 -1.49 -9.41 -23.66
N SER A 15 -0.27 -8.95 -23.40
CA SER A 15 0.61 -8.31 -24.37
C SER A 15 2.06 -8.53 -23.95
N ARG A 16 3.01 -8.33 -24.87
CA ARG A 16 4.44 -8.41 -24.52
C ARG A 16 4.83 -7.37 -23.47
N PHE A 17 4.26 -6.18 -23.56
CA PHE A 17 4.39 -5.14 -22.54
C PHE A 17 3.99 -5.65 -21.15
N LEU A 18 2.78 -6.21 -21.03
CA LEU A 18 2.28 -6.71 -19.75
C LEU A 18 3.15 -7.84 -19.21
N ILE A 19 3.54 -8.80 -20.05
CA ILE A 19 4.38 -9.93 -19.61
C ILE A 19 5.70 -9.42 -19.04
N ASN A 20 6.41 -8.53 -19.75
CA ASN A 20 7.67 -7.96 -19.27
C ASN A 20 7.48 -7.13 -17.99
N ALA A 21 6.42 -6.32 -17.91
CA ALA A 21 6.11 -5.57 -16.69
C ALA A 21 5.80 -6.48 -15.49
N LEU A 22 5.07 -7.58 -15.70
CA LEU A 22 4.79 -8.58 -14.67
C LEU A 22 6.06 -9.30 -14.23
N LEU A 23 6.97 -9.63 -15.15
CA LEU A 23 8.26 -10.23 -14.81
C LEU A 23 9.12 -9.27 -13.99
N ALA A 24 9.20 -7.99 -14.39
CA ALA A 24 9.93 -6.96 -13.66
C ALA A 24 9.42 -6.82 -12.22
N VAL A 25 8.11 -6.62 -12.01
CA VAL A 25 7.54 -6.48 -10.65
C VAL A 25 7.63 -7.78 -9.84
N SER A 26 7.60 -8.95 -10.50
CA SER A 26 7.79 -10.23 -9.81
C SER A 26 9.19 -10.36 -9.20
N CYS A 27 10.18 -9.65 -9.75
CA CYS A 27 11.51 -9.61 -9.18
C CYS A 27 11.59 -8.93 -7.81
N LEU A 28 10.55 -8.21 -7.38
CA LEU A 28 10.45 -7.71 -5.99
C LEU A 28 10.37 -8.87 -4.97
N TYR A 29 10.00 -10.08 -5.40
CA TYR A 29 9.74 -11.24 -4.54
C TYR A 29 10.86 -12.30 -4.56
N THR A 30 12.01 -12.01 -5.18
CA THR A 30 13.15 -12.92 -5.28
C THR A 30 14.46 -12.18 -5.05
N LEU A 31 15.48 -12.90 -4.59
CA LEU A 31 16.86 -12.41 -4.50
C LEU A 31 17.81 -13.24 -5.36
N ASP A 32 17.29 -14.05 -6.27
CA ASP A 32 18.10 -14.85 -7.18
C ASP A 32 18.95 -13.93 -8.07
N PRO A 33 20.31 -14.02 -7.99
CA PRO A 33 21.21 -13.20 -8.79
C PRO A 33 20.97 -13.29 -10.30
N VAL A 34 20.35 -14.37 -10.80
CA VAL A 34 20.03 -14.50 -12.24
C VAL A 34 19.05 -13.42 -12.73
N THR A 35 18.28 -12.84 -11.81
CA THR A 35 17.32 -11.77 -12.11
C THR A 35 17.94 -10.38 -12.16
N PHE A 36 19.23 -10.26 -11.86
CA PHE A 36 19.96 -8.99 -11.78
C PHE A 36 20.56 -8.69 -13.15
N LYS A 37 20.42 -7.44 -13.61
CA LYS A 37 21.08 -7.01 -14.85
C LYS A 37 22.60 -6.93 -14.63
N ASP A 38 22.99 -6.41 -13.48
CA ASP A 38 24.35 -6.37 -12.94
C ASP A 38 24.38 -7.10 -11.58
N PRO A 39 25.09 -8.25 -11.46
CA PRO A 39 25.16 -9.01 -10.22
C PRO A 39 25.72 -8.25 -9.01
N GLN A 40 26.46 -7.16 -9.22
CA GLN A 40 27.02 -6.35 -8.14
C GLN A 40 26.10 -5.20 -7.69
N ASP A 41 25.02 -4.93 -8.44
CA ASP A 41 24.06 -3.87 -8.12
C ASP A 41 22.70 -4.47 -7.78
N SER A 42 22.32 -4.40 -6.50
CA SER A 42 21.01 -4.87 -6.01
C SER A 42 19.84 -4.10 -6.61
N LYS A 43 20.05 -2.87 -7.08
CA LYS A 43 19.04 -2.05 -7.78
C LYS A 43 18.85 -2.46 -9.24
N SER A 44 19.71 -3.33 -9.76
CA SER A 44 19.61 -3.85 -11.13
C SER A 44 18.66 -5.06 -11.23
N ARG A 45 18.14 -5.55 -10.11
CA ARG A 45 17.22 -6.68 -10.04
C ARG A 45 15.93 -6.40 -10.82
N GLY A 46 15.60 -7.27 -11.76
CA GLY A 46 14.43 -7.15 -12.64
C GLY A 46 14.60 -6.19 -13.82
N ARG A 47 15.74 -5.49 -13.92
CA ARG A 47 15.93 -4.35 -14.82
C ARG A 47 15.83 -4.72 -16.30
N ARG A 48 16.30 -5.91 -16.69
CA ARG A 48 16.22 -6.38 -18.09
C ARG A 48 14.78 -6.43 -18.60
N TRP A 49 13.84 -6.90 -17.77
CA TRP A 49 12.43 -6.95 -18.14
C TRP A 49 11.76 -5.58 -18.08
N ALA A 50 12.16 -4.72 -17.13
CA ALA A 50 11.68 -3.35 -17.09
C ALA A 50 12.07 -2.57 -18.36
N ASP A 51 13.33 -2.67 -18.79
CA ASP A 51 13.83 -2.03 -20.01
C ASP A 51 13.07 -2.52 -21.26
N GLU A 52 12.80 -3.83 -21.36
CA GLU A 52 12.01 -4.41 -22.46
C GLU A 52 10.55 -3.96 -22.42
N ALA A 53 9.95 -3.86 -21.24
CA ALA A 53 8.60 -3.33 -21.07
C ALA A 53 8.53 -1.86 -21.53
N GLU A 54 9.53 -1.05 -21.17
CA GLU A 54 9.62 0.35 -21.61
C GLU A 54 9.73 0.47 -23.13
N ALA A 55 10.57 -0.36 -23.77
CA ALA A 55 10.68 -0.40 -25.23
C ALA A 55 9.33 -0.73 -25.91
N HIS A 56 8.57 -1.68 -25.36
CA HIS A 56 7.22 -1.96 -25.88
C HIS A 56 6.25 -0.80 -25.64
N LEU A 57 6.36 -0.12 -24.50
CA LEU A 57 5.46 0.96 -24.09
C LEU A 57 5.48 2.16 -25.04
N GLU A 58 6.61 2.41 -25.72
CA GLU A 58 6.78 3.45 -26.74
C GLU A 58 5.83 3.27 -27.93
N SER A 59 5.48 2.03 -28.25
CA SER A 59 4.61 1.69 -29.40
C SER A 59 3.12 1.64 -29.07
N ILE A 60 2.73 1.79 -27.79
CA ILE A 60 1.33 1.65 -27.37
C ILE A 60 0.64 3.02 -27.32
N ASP A 61 -0.30 3.22 -28.22
CA ASP A 61 -1.10 4.44 -28.37
C ASP A 61 -2.53 4.32 -27.81
N ARG A 62 -3.05 3.09 -27.66
CA ARG A 62 -4.44 2.83 -27.28
C ARG A 62 -4.61 2.34 -25.83
N PRO A 63 -5.60 2.87 -25.07
CA PRO A 63 -5.99 2.33 -23.78
C PRO A 63 -6.42 0.86 -23.88
N SER A 64 -5.91 0.01 -22.97
CA SER A 64 -6.27 -1.41 -22.90
C SER A 64 -6.04 -1.95 -21.49
N ILE A 65 -6.69 -3.08 -21.15
CA ILE A 65 -6.49 -3.73 -19.85
C ILE A 65 -5.02 -4.14 -19.62
N PRO A 66 -4.30 -4.72 -20.61
CA PRO A 66 -2.87 -4.99 -20.44
C PRO A 66 -2.02 -3.74 -20.20
N LEU A 67 -2.35 -2.62 -20.87
CA LEU A 67 -1.67 -1.36 -20.63
C LEU A 67 -1.89 -0.86 -19.20
N LEU A 68 -3.13 -0.90 -18.71
CA LEU A 68 -3.46 -0.52 -17.32
C LEU A 68 -2.66 -1.35 -16.30
N GLN A 69 -2.71 -2.67 -16.45
CA GLN A 69 -2.03 -3.60 -15.55
C GLN A 69 -0.50 -3.43 -15.59
N GLY A 70 0.08 -3.31 -16.79
CA GLY A 70 1.51 -3.18 -16.96
C GLY A 70 2.06 -1.84 -16.45
N LEU A 71 1.33 -0.73 -16.66
CA LEU A 71 1.71 0.58 -16.10
C LEU A 71 1.72 0.56 -14.57
N TYR A 72 0.72 -0.07 -13.94
CA TYR A 72 0.70 -0.19 -12.49
C TYR A 72 1.82 -1.11 -11.96
N ALA A 73 2.15 -2.19 -12.68
CA ALA A 73 3.27 -3.06 -12.36
C ALA A 73 4.61 -2.31 -12.45
N LEU A 74 4.84 -1.52 -13.51
CA LEU A 74 6.03 -0.67 -13.63
C LEU A 74 6.09 0.42 -12.57
N PHE A 75 4.95 1.03 -12.21
CA PHE A 75 4.87 1.96 -11.08
C PHE A 75 5.36 1.29 -9.78
N ALA A 76 4.84 0.11 -9.45
CA ALA A 76 5.24 -0.62 -8.24
C ALA A 76 6.72 -1.05 -8.30
N TYR A 77 7.21 -1.49 -9.45
CA TYR A 77 8.60 -1.88 -9.64
C TYR A 77 9.57 -0.69 -9.48
N GLU A 78 9.38 0.37 -10.26
CA GLU A 78 10.26 1.55 -10.22
C GLU A 78 10.18 2.28 -8.89
N GLY A 79 9.02 2.25 -8.22
CA GLY A 79 8.85 2.89 -6.92
C GLY A 79 9.63 2.22 -5.79
N ASN A 80 10.07 0.97 -5.99
CA ASN A 80 10.74 0.19 -4.94
C ASN A 80 12.19 -0.15 -5.25
N ILE A 81 12.54 -0.40 -6.51
CA ILE A 81 13.91 -0.72 -6.96
C ILE A 81 14.50 0.40 -7.81
N GLY A 82 13.66 1.17 -8.50
CA GLY A 82 14.10 2.23 -9.39
C GLY A 82 14.73 3.42 -8.67
N ASN A 83 15.16 4.40 -9.46
CA ASN A 83 15.77 5.64 -8.96
C ASN A 83 14.74 6.72 -8.57
N GLY A 84 13.46 6.36 -8.45
CA GLY A 84 12.38 7.27 -8.06
C GLY A 84 11.91 8.28 -9.12
N THR A 85 12.50 8.32 -10.32
CA THR A 85 12.19 9.37 -11.32
C THR A 85 10.97 9.07 -12.20
N LYS A 86 10.76 7.78 -12.52
CA LYS A 86 9.70 7.28 -13.41
C LYS A 86 8.35 6.89 -12.74
N PRO A 87 8.26 6.47 -11.46
CA PRO A 87 7.05 5.87 -10.91
C PRO A 87 5.80 6.76 -11.06
N VAL A 88 5.93 8.05 -10.73
CA VAL A 88 4.80 8.98 -10.77
C VAL A 88 4.26 9.14 -12.20
N ALA A 89 5.13 9.16 -13.21
CA ALA A 89 4.71 9.24 -14.62
C ALA A 89 3.92 7.99 -15.04
N TYR A 90 4.37 6.80 -14.65
CA TYR A 90 3.63 5.56 -14.90
C TYR A 90 2.29 5.54 -14.17
N PHE A 91 2.26 6.00 -12.92
CA PHE A 91 1.04 6.11 -12.14
C PHE A 91 0.02 7.03 -12.81
N MET A 92 0.41 8.26 -13.18
CA MET A 92 -0.48 9.22 -13.83
C MET A 92 -1.00 8.70 -15.18
N ARG A 93 -0.13 8.11 -16.02
CA ARG A 93 -0.58 7.47 -17.27
C ARG A 93 -1.55 6.31 -17.00
N CYS A 94 -1.34 5.55 -15.92
CA CYS A 94 -2.24 4.49 -15.50
C CYS A 94 -3.64 5.01 -15.15
N ILE A 95 -3.72 6.16 -14.45
CA ILE A 95 -4.98 6.86 -14.18
C ILE A 95 -5.69 7.27 -15.47
N ASP A 96 -4.97 7.82 -16.46
CA ASP A 96 -5.57 8.24 -17.73
C ASP A 96 -6.12 7.04 -18.51
N VAL A 97 -5.39 5.93 -18.54
CA VAL A 97 -5.86 4.67 -19.14
C VAL A 97 -7.09 4.15 -18.42
N TYR A 98 -7.12 4.19 -17.08
CA TYR A 98 -8.31 3.80 -16.31
C TYR A 98 -9.52 4.65 -16.68
N LYS A 99 -9.37 5.99 -16.74
CA LYS A 99 -10.46 6.90 -17.10
C LYS A 99 -11.00 6.61 -18.50
N ALA A 100 -10.12 6.35 -19.47
CA ALA A 100 -10.52 6.01 -20.83
C ALA A 100 -11.25 4.66 -20.92
N LEU A 101 -10.81 3.65 -20.16
CA LEU A 101 -11.46 2.32 -20.11
C LEU A 101 -12.79 2.35 -19.34
N ASN A 102 -12.97 3.32 -18.45
CA ASN A 102 -14.20 3.53 -17.68
C ASN A 102 -15.17 4.52 -18.36
N ASP A 103 -14.86 4.96 -19.58
CA ASP A 103 -15.73 5.84 -20.37
C ASP A 103 -16.87 5.05 -21.05
N PRO A 104 -18.12 5.57 -21.06
CA PRO A 104 -19.26 4.87 -21.67
C PRO A 104 -19.07 4.50 -23.14
N VAL A 105 -18.44 5.37 -23.94
CA VAL A 105 -18.26 5.15 -25.38
C VAL A 105 -17.32 3.96 -25.62
N THR A 106 -16.25 3.87 -24.82
CA THR A 106 -15.32 2.74 -24.86
C THR A 106 -16.03 1.43 -24.51
N LEU A 107 -16.88 1.44 -23.49
CA LEU A 107 -17.62 0.25 -23.03
C LEU A 107 -18.62 -0.26 -24.09
N GLU A 108 -19.28 0.62 -24.83
CA GLU A 108 -20.27 0.27 -25.88
C GLU A 108 -19.64 -0.21 -27.20
N THR A 109 -18.39 0.16 -27.48
CA THR A 109 -17.74 -0.14 -28.77
C THR A 109 -17.35 -1.62 -28.92
N HIS A 110 -17.31 -2.38 -27.82
CA HIS A 110 -16.85 -3.78 -27.79
C HIS A 110 -17.82 -4.83 -28.38
N HIS A 111 -18.96 -4.43 -28.96
CA HIS A 111 -20.10 -5.32 -29.18
C HIS A 111 -20.31 -5.89 -30.60
N LYS A 112 -19.54 -5.48 -31.62
CA LYS A 112 -19.97 -5.70 -33.02
C LYS A 112 -19.45 -6.93 -33.77
N CYS A 113 -18.57 -7.76 -33.20
CA CYS A 113 -18.01 -8.91 -33.95
C CYS A 113 -17.39 -10.02 -33.07
N VAL A 114 -17.97 -10.31 -31.91
CA VAL A 114 -17.42 -11.28 -30.95
C VAL A 114 -18.51 -12.26 -30.55
N ASP A 115 -18.16 -13.55 -30.47
CA ASP A 115 -19.02 -14.59 -29.91
C ASP A 115 -19.57 -14.19 -28.52
N GLU A 116 -20.84 -14.49 -28.25
CA GLU A 116 -21.55 -14.02 -27.05
C GLU A 116 -20.91 -14.54 -25.76
N THR A 117 -20.44 -15.79 -25.75
CA THR A 117 -19.77 -16.37 -24.57
C THR A 117 -18.41 -15.72 -24.31
N ARG A 118 -17.68 -15.40 -25.39
CA ARG A 118 -16.43 -14.65 -25.29
C ARG A 118 -16.67 -13.23 -24.81
N LEU A 119 -17.69 -12.55 -25.34
CA LEU A 119 -18.06 -11.20 -24.92
C LEU A 119 -18.36 -11.15 -23.42
N GLU A 120 -19.07 -12.13 -22.89
CA GLU A 120 -19.39 -12.17 -21.46
C GLU A 120 -18.14 -12.36 -20.59
N ARG A 121 -17.25 -13.30 -20.96
CA ARG A 121 -15.96 -13.46 -20.27
C ARG A 121 -15.11 -12.18 -20.32
N MET A 122 -15.13 -11.48 -21.45
CA MET A 122 -14.43 -10.20 -21.59
C MET A 122 -15.01 -9.14 -20.65
N LYS A 123 -16.33 -9.03 -20.54
CA LYS A 123 -16.99 -8.12 -19.58
C LYS A 123 -16.62 -8.47 -18.14
N GLN A 124 -16.67 -9.75 -17.77
CA GLN A 124 -16.27 -10.23 -16.45
C GLN A 124 -14.82 -9.85 -16.12
N ALA A 125 -13.89 -10.10 -17.04
CA ALA A 125 -12.48 -9.79 -16.85
C ALA A 125 -12.22 -8.27 -16.77
N THR A 126 -12.84 -7.48 -17.66
CA THR A 126 -12.73 -6.01 -17.63
C THR A 126 -13.31 -5.44 -16.34
N SER A 127 -14.48 -5.89 -15.91
CA SER A 127 -15.08 -5.53 -14.63
C SER A 127 -14.13 -5.86 -13.48
N TRP A 128 -13.62 -7.09 -13.42
CA TRP A 128 -12.69 -7.51 -12.37
C TRP A 128 -11.44 -6.63 -12.30
N CYS A 129 -10.88 -6.28 -13.45
CA CYS A 129 -9.70 -5.42 -13.53
C CYS A 129 -9.98 -3.97 -13.12
N LEU A 130 -11.07 -3.35 -13.59
CA LEU A 130 -11.41 -1.97 -13.25
C LEU A 130 -11.76 -1.80 -11.78
N TRP A 131 -12.62 -2.69 -11.25
CA TRP A 131 -12.90 -2.73 -9.81
C TRP A 131 -11.64 -3.06 -9.02
N GLY A 132 -10.76 -3.89 -9.58
CA GLY A 132 -9.48 -4.22 -8.97
C GLY A 132 -8.57 -3.01 -8.80
N PHE A 133 -8.43 -2.24 -9.88
CA PHE A 133 -7.63 -1.03 -9.93
C PHE A 133 -8.19 0.05 -9.00
N TYR A 134 -9.50 0.29 -9.04
CA TYR A 134 -10.21 1.22 -8.14
C TYR A 134 -9.91 0.94 -6.66
N CYS A 135 -9.76 -0.34 -6.28
CA CYS A 135 -9.46 -0.69 -4.90
C CYS A 135 -7.99 -0.53 -4.54
N VAL A 136 -7.06 -0.79 -5.46
CA VAL A 136 -5.62 -0.73 -5.14
C VAL A 136 -5.06 0.69 -5.24
N GLU A 137 -5.59 1.51 -6.15
CA GLU A 137 -5.03 2.82 -6.50
C GLU A 137 -5.02 3.80 -5.33
N TRP A 138 -6.04 3.82 -4.48
CA TRP A 138 -6.11 4.74 -3.35
C TRP A 138 -4.93 4.58 -2.38
N ARG A 139 -4.35 3.37 -2.29
CA ARG A 139 -3.18 3.11 -1.44
C ARG A 139 -1.96 3.89 -1.92
N SER A 140 -1.86 4.11 -3.23
CA SER A 140 -0.84 4.95 -3.85
C SER A 140 -1.18 6.42 -3.71
N SER A 141 -2.42 6.83 -4.00
CA SER A 141 -2.82 8.24 -3.85
C SER A 141 -2.64 8.70 -2.41
N GLN A 142 -3.05 7.90 -1.43
CA GLN A 142 -2.87 8.22 -0.01
C GLN A 142 -1.39 8.31 0.38
N ALA A 143 -0.52 7.42 -0.11
CA ALA A 143 0.92 7.51 0.16
C ALA A 143 1.57 8.77 -0.43
N PHE A 144 1.10 9.23 -1.60
CA PHE A 144 1.58 10.47 -2.22
C PHE A 144 0.92 11.75 -1.69
N GLY A 145 -0.11 11.63 -0.84
CA GLY A 145 -0.88 12.77 -0.39
C GLY A 145 -1.79 13.36 -1.46
N PHE A 146 -2.33 12.51 -2.33
CA PHE A 146 -3.29 12.88 -3.36
C PHE A 146 -4.71 12.52 -2.94
N ARG A 147 -5.66 13.28 -3.50
CA ARG A 147 -7.03 12.79 -3.64
C ARG A 147 -7.03 11.47 -4.38
N LYS A 148 -8.08 10.68 -4.16
CA LYS A 148 -8.31 9.50 -4.99
C LYS A 148 -8.55 9.94 -6.42
N LEU A 149 -7.74 9.47 -7.36
CA LEU A 149 -7.78 9.91 -8.76
C LEU A 149 -8.73 9.06 -9.62
N THR A 150 -9.06 7.87 -9.13
CA THR A 150 -10.09 7.01 -9.70
C THR A 150 -11.48 7.32 -9.12
N ARG A 151 -12.51 7.09 -9.93
CA ARG A 151 -13.92 7.09 -9.52
C ARG A 151 -14.51 5.73 -9.80
N LYS A 152 -15.62 5.41 -9.15
CA LYS A 152 -16.30 4.11 -9.23
C LYS A 152 -16.43 3.62 -10.68
N PRO A 153 -16.08 2.35 -10.97
CA PRO A 153 -16.30 1.78 -12.29
C PRO A 153 -17.77 1.89 -12.71
N ARG A 154 -18.03 2.33 -13.94
CA ARG A 154 -19.37 2.38 -14.54
C ARG A 154 -19.87 0.99 -14.89
N LEU A 155 -18.95 0.08 -15.21
CA LEU A 155 -19.27 -1.32 -15.44
C LEU A 155 -19.71 -1.97 -14.11
N GLY A 156 -20.86 -2.65 -14.14
CA GLY A 156 -21.45 -3.30 -12.96
C GLY A 156 -20.52 -4.34 -12.31
N ARG A 157 -20.84 -4.75 -11.08
CA ARG A 157 -20.09 -5.77 -10.34
C ARG A 157 -20.45 -7.17 -10.82
N VAL A 158 -19.95 -7.58 -11.99
CA VAL A 158 -20.25 -8.86 -12.66
C VAL A 158 -19.83 -10.08 -11.81
N ARG A 159 -18.90 -9.89 -10.87
CA ARG A 159 -18.41 -10.90 -9.92
C ARG A 159 -19.43 -11.43 -8.89
N ARG A 160 -20.69 -11.01 -8.95
CA ARG A 160 -21.80 -11.53 -8.12
C ARG A 160 -22.63 -12.60 -8.82
N GLU A 161 -22.28 -12.92 -10.06
CA GLU A 161 -22.94 -13.97 -10.84
C GLU A 161 -22.50 -15.36 -10.38
N PRO A 162 -23.41 -16.36 -10.33
CA PRO A 162 -23.08 -17.73 -9.92
C PRO A 162 -21.95 -18.36 -10.74
N ASP A 163 -21.88 -18.00 -12.02
CA ASP A 163 -20.92 -18.55 -13.00
C ASP A 163 -19.58 -17.78 -13.03
N PHE A 164 -19.32 -16.93 -12.04
CA PHE A 164 -18.08 -16.15 -12.02
C PHE A 164 -16.84 -17.07 -11.90
N PRO A 165 -15.83 -16.97 -12.79
CA PRO A 165 -14.77 -17.97 -12.91
C PRO A 165 -13.89 -18.22 -11.67
N LEU A 166 -13.92 -17.34 -10.67
CA LEU A 166 -13.10 -17.47 -9.44
C LEU A 166 -13.88 -18.07 -8.26
N SER A 167 -15.17 -18.32 -8.42
CA SER A 167 -16.04 -18.91 -7.39
C SER A 167 -15.92 -20.45 -7.29
N PRO A 168 -15.79 -21.20 -8.40
CA PRO A 168 -15.70 -22.67 -8.36
C PRO A 168 -14.41 -23.23 -7.70
N PRO A 169 -14.49 -24.35 -6.94
CA PRO A 169 -13.32 -24.96 -6.28
C PRO A 169 -12.22 -25.52 -7.20
N ASP A 170 -12.56 -25.80 -8.45
CA ASP A 170 -11.66 -26.29 -9.50
C ASP A 170 -10.86 -25.16 -10.18
N CYS A 171 -11.17 -23.90 -9.89
CA CYS A 171 -10.40 -22.76 -10.37
C CYS A 171 -9.00 -22.72 -9.75
N ILE A 172 -7.98 -22.47 -10.57
CA ILE A 172 -6.57 -22.32 -10.14
C ILE A 172 -6.44 -21.25 -9.04
N GLY A 173 -7.23 -20.18 -9.10
CA GLY A 173 -7.22 -19.09 -8.14
C GLY A 173 -8.04 -19.32 -6.86
N TYR A 174 -8.72 -20.47 -6.74
CA TYR A 174 -9.57 -20.75 -5.59
C TYR A 174 -8.77 -21.02 -4.31
N TRP A 175 -7.61 -21.66 -4.44
CA TRP A 175 -6.71 -21.98 -3.35
C TRP A 175 -5.57 -20.97 -3.25
N TRP A 176 -5.28 -20.55 -2.03
CA TRP A 176 -4.09 -19.78 -1.72
C TRP A 176 -3.04 -20.70 -1.09
N PHE A 177 -1.86 -20.66 -1.70
CA PHE A 177 -0.71 -21.41 -1.25
C PHE A 177 0.25 -20.42 -0.58
N PRO A 178 0.56 -20.63 0.71
CA PRO A 178 1.60 -19.86 1.38
C PRO A 178 2.93 -20.15 0.68
N TYR A 179 3.61 -19.11 0.22
CA TYR A 179 4.92 -19.20 -0.40
C TYR A 179 5.80 -18.08 0.15
N PRO A 180 7.07 -18.35 0.49
CA PRO A 180 7.74 -19.66 0.49
C PRO A 180 7.49 -20.49 1.76
N MET A 181 6.52 -20.11 2.60
CA MET A 181 6.30 -20.74 3.90
C MET A 181 5.41 -21.98 3.79
N SER A 182 5.80 -23.06 4.47
CA SER A 182 5.01 -24.30 4.55
C SER A 182 3.85 -24.18 5.55
N LEU A 183 2.92 -23.25 5.31
CA LEU A 183 1.67 -23.17 6.06
C LEU A 183 0.57 -24.02 5.39
N GLN A 184 -0.52 -24.27 6.11
CA GLN A 184 -1.66 -25.00 5.57
C GLN A 184 -2.31 -24.23 4.40
N ILE A 185 -2.70 -24.96 3.35
CA ILE A 185 -3.46 -24.44 2.22
C ILE A 185 -4.79 -23.86 2.73
N GLN A 186 -5.15 -22.67 2.24
CA GLN A 186 -6.40 -22.00 2.59
C GLN A 186 -7.17 -21.61 1.33
N ARG A 187 -8.48 -21.37 1.45
CA ARG A 187 -9.23 -20.71 0.36
C ARG A 187 -8.68 -19.31 0.15
N ALA A 188 -8.46 -18.90 -1.10
CA ALA A 188 -7.94 -17.56 -1.42
C ALA A 188 -8.95 -16.44 -1.17
N MET A 189 -10.25 -16.78 -1.09
CA MET A 189 -11.35 -15.86 -0.82
C MET A 189 -11.32 -14.59 -1.70
N GLN A 190 -10.91 -14.73 -2.96
CA GLN A 190 -10.62 -13.58 -3.83
C GLN A 190 -11.85 -12.69 -4.03
N VAL A 191 -13.03 -13.29 -4.19
CA VAL A 191 -14.29 -12.56 -4.39
C VAL A 191 -14.71 -11.87 -3.10
N GLU A 192 -14.66 -12.56 -1.97
CA GLU A 192 -15.07 -12.05 -0.66
C GLU A 192 -14.15 -10.90 -0.19
N VAL A 193 -12.84 -11.06 -0.36
CA VAL A 193 -11.84 -10.01 -0.09
C VAL A 193 -12.06 -8.82 -1.02
N ARG A 194 -12.34 -9.06 -2.31
CA ARG A 194 -12.66 -7.98 -3.26
C ARG A 194 -13.95 -7.23 -2.87
N ASP A 195 -14.97 -7.92 -2.35
CA ASP A 195 -16.18 -7.26 -1.85
C ASP A 195 -15.90 -6.35 -0.66
N ALA A 196 -15.11 -6.83 0.30
CA ALA A 196 -14.69 -6.03 1.44
C ALA A 196 -13.87 -4.80 1.00
N ASP A 197 -12.89 -4.99 0.10
CA ASP A 197 -12.03 -3.92 -0.41
C ASP A 197 -12.80 -2.88 -1.24
N VAL A 198 -13.83 -3.28 -2.00
CA VAL A 198 -14.70 -2.33 -2.72
C VAL A 198 -15.46 -1.42 -1.74
N LYS A 199 -16.09 -2.00 -0.71
CA LYS A 199 -16.81 -1.22 0.31
C LYS A 199 -15.85 -0.27 1.04
N LEU A 200 -14.66 -0.75 1.37
CA LEU A 200 -13.62 0.07 1.98
C LEU A 200 -13.24 1.23 1.06
N SER A 201 -13.00 0.94 -0.22
CA SER A 201 -12.54 1.92 -1.21
C SER A 201 -13.58 3.00 -1.53
N GLU A 202 -14.87 2.74 -1.30
CA GLU A 202 -15.94 3.74 -1.33
C GLU A 202 -15.80 4.73 -0.17
N ILE A 203 -15.58 4.24 1.06
CA ILE A 203 -15.35 5.11 2.24
C ILE A 203 -14.04 5.89 2.09
N VAL A 204 -12.98 5.25 1.58
CA VAL A 204 -11.68 5.90 1.34
C VAL A 204 -11.79 7.00 0.29
N GLU A 205 -12.64 6.86 -0.72
CA GLU A 205 -12.88 7.92 -1.70
C GLU A 205 -13.37 9.19 -1.00
N GLU A 206 -14.39 9.05 -0.16
CA GLU A 206 -14.92 10.18 0.63
C GLU A 206 -13.88 10.74 1.61
N ALA A 207 -13.08 9.88 2.23
CA ALA A 207 -12.05 10.30 3.18
C ALA A 207 -10.90 11.06 2.49
N LEU A 208 -10.42 10.60 1.33
CA LEU A 208 -9.35 11.28 0.60
C LEU A 208 -9.85 12.57 -0.07
N ASP A 209 -11.10 12.62 -0.52
CA ASP A 209 -11.72 13.87 -0.99
C ASP A 209 -11.91 14.88 0.16
N PHE A 210 -12.16 14.41 1.38
CA PHE A 210 -12.19 15.26 2.56
C PHE A 210 -10.80 15.77 2.96
N LEU A 211 -9.78 14.90 2.93
CA LEU A 211 -8.42 15.22 3.37
C LEU A 211 -7.66 16.13 2.40
N TYR A 212 -7.84 15.91 1.10
CA TYR A 212 -7.12 16.63 0.05
C TYR A 212 -8.11 17.47 -0.75
N LEU A 213 -8.02 18.79 -0.57
CA LEU A 213 -9.06 19.73 -1.00
C LEU A 213 -8.98 20.08 -2.49
N GLU A 214 -10.14 20.40 -3.07
CA GLU A 214 -10.22 21.22 -4.29
C GLU A 214 -10.03 22.72 -3.98
N PRO A 215 -9.60 23.51 -4.98
CA PRO A 215 -9.57 24.96 -4.83
C PRO A 215 -10.91 25.51 -4.35
N GLY A 216 -10.91 26.22 -3.21
CA GLY A 216 -12.10 26.84 -2.63
C GLY A 216 -12.79 26.04 -1.52
N GLN A 217 -12.31 24.84 -1.16
CA GLN A 217 -12.81 24.09 -0.01
C GLN A 217 -12.09 24.46 1.29
N HIS A 218 -12.76 24.28 2.43
CA HIS A 218 -12.20 24.55 3.75
C HIS A 218 -11.29 23.41 4.23
N PRO A 219 -10.19 23.71 4.94
CA PRO A 219 -9.30 22.68 5.47
C PRO A 219 -9.99 21.63 6.36
N PRO A 220 -9.50 20.38 6.39
CA PRO A 220 -10.10 19.30 7.19
C PRO A 220 -10.29 19.68 8.65
N HIS A 221 -9.29 20.35 9.25
CA HIS A 221 -9.31 20.77 10.66
C HIS A 221 -10.48 21.70 11.03
N THR A 222 -11.17 22.29 10.06
CA THR A 222 -12.35 23.13 10.31
C THR A 222 -13.65 22.34 10.47
N ASN A 223 -13.65 21.04 10.16
CA ASN A 223 -14.84 20.19 10.21
C ASN A 223 -14.56 18.86 10.94
N PRO A 224 -14.43 18.89 12.28
CA PRO A 224 -14.22 17.68 13.08
C PRO A 224 -15.40 16.70 13.00
N GLN A 225 -16.62 17.20 12.81
CA GLN A 225 -17.81 16.37 12.67
C GLN A 225 -17.72 15.42 11.47
N ARG A 226 -17.25 15.92 10.31
CA ARG A 226 -17.06 15.08 9.13
C ARG A 226 -15.98 14.00 9.34
N ALA A 227 -14.93 14.32 10.09
CA ALA A 227 -13.91 13.33 10.44
C ALA A 227 -14.47 12.22 11.35
N LEU A 228 -15.36 12.56 12.29
CA LEU A 228 -16.05 11.58 13.14
C LEU A 228 -17.01 10.68 12.34
N GLU A 229 -17.75 11.23 11.38
CA GLU A 229 -18.61 10.44 10.48
C GLU A 229 -17.80 9.42 9.66
N LEU A 230 -16.67 9.85 9.09
CA LEU A 230 -15.77 8.97 8.35
C LEU A 230 -15.14 7.92 9.25
N TYR A 231 -14.78 8.30 10.48
CA TYR A 231 -14.30 7.35 11.50
C TYR A 231 -15.33 6.25 11.78
N ASP A 232 -16.59 6.63 11.99
CA ASP A 232 -17.69 5.68 12.22
C ASP A 232 -17.89 4.77 11.00
N ALA A 233 -17.83 5.30 9.79
CA ALA A 233 -17.93 4.50 8.57
C ALA A 233 -16.82 3.43 8.47
N PHE A 234 -15.56 3.76 8.80
CA PHE A 234 -14.47 2.77 8.84
C PHE A 234 -14.66 1.73 9.94
N PHE A 235 -15.18 2.14 11.10
CA PHE A 235 -15.45 1.22 12.20
C PHE A 235 -16.59 0.24 11.84
N ASP A 236 -17.68 0.76 11.28
CA ASP A 236 -18.80 -0.04 10.78
C ASP A 236 -18.36 -1.00 9.67
N TRP A 237 -17.44 -0.57 8.80
CA TRP A 237 -16.84 -1.45 7.81
C TRP A 237 -16.15 -2.66 8.47
N LYS A 238 -15.33 -2.44 9.52
CA LYS A 238 -14.65 -3.52 10.25
C LYS A 238 -15.66 -4.51 10.84
N LEU A 239 -16.74 -4.01 11.43
CA LEU A 239 -17.80 -4.84 12.02
C LEU A 239 -18.60 -5.61 10.97
N SER A 240 -18.76 -5.04 9.77
CA SER A 240 -19.51 -5.65 8.67
C SER A 240 -18.75 -6.74 7.91
N CYS A 241 -17.45 -6.90 8.18
CA CYS A 241 -16.62 -7.91 7.52
C CYS A 241 -17.10 -9.32 7.86
N PRO A 242 -17.18 -10.24 6.87
CA PRO A 242 -17.44 -11.65 7.12
C PRO A 242 -16.41 -12.25 8.09
N SER A 243 -16.81 -13.25 8.88
CA SER A 243 -16.01 -13.78 9.99
C SER A 243 -14.55 -14.07 9.59
N ARG A 244 -14.33 -14.81 8.50
CA ARG A 244 -13.00 -15.20 7.98
C ARG A 244 -12.14 -14.05 7.44
N ILE A 245 -12.71 -12.87 7.21
CA ILE A 245 -12.02 -11.65 6.76
C ILE A 245 -11.82 -10.68 7.92
N ARG A 246 -12.58 -10.82 9.01
CA ARG A 246 -12.41 -10.04 10.24
C ARG A 246 -11.01 -10.27 10.82
N PHE A 247 -10.41 -9.22 11.35
CA PHE A 247 -8.99 -9.22 11.72
C PHE A 247 -8.63 -10.35 12.69
N GLU A 248 -9.49 -10.63 13.66
CA GLU A 248 -9.31 -11.60 14.73
C GLU A 248 -9.28 -13.06 14.22
N GLU A 249 -9.92 -13.33 13.09
CA GLU A 249 -9.99 -14.66 12.46
C GLU A 249 -9.16 -14.74 11.17
N ALA A 250 -8.62 -13.61 10.69
CA ALA A 250 -7.97 -13.52 9.39
C ALA A 250 -6.61 -14.22 9.40
N VAL A 251 -6.49 -15.27 8.60
CA VAL A 251 -5.21 -15.97 8.34
C VAL A 251 -4.65 -15.67 6.95
N LEU A 252 -5.45 -15.06 6.07
CA LEU A 252 -5.00 -14.68 4.72
C LEU A 252 -4.25 -13.35 4.74
N PRO A 253 -3.03 -13.28 4.17
CA PRO A 253 -2.29 -12.03 4.05
C PRO A 253 -3.09 -10.91 3.35
N SER A 254 -3.90 -11.25 2.34
CA SER A 254 -4.74 -10.29 1.64
C SER A 254 -5.81 -9.65 2.54
N ALA A 255 -6.42 -10.42 3.45
CA ALA A 255 -7.40 -9.90 4.41
C ALA A 255 -6.74 -9.04 5.49
N ILE A 256 -5.58 -9.48 6.01
CA ILE A 256 -4.82 -8.70 7.01
C ILE A 256 -4.37 -7.35 6.42
N LEU A 257 -3.95 -7.33 5.14
CA LEU A 257 -3.59 -6.10 4.44
C LEU A 257 -4.75 -5.10 4.27
N LEU A 258 -6.01 -5.56 4.26
CA LEU A 258 -7.16 -4.65 4.30
C LEU A 258 -7.17 -3.88 5.62
N HIS A 259 -7.04 -4.59 6.74
CA HIS A 259 -7.05 -3.99 8.08
C HIS A 259 -5.87 -3.05 8.30
N ILE A 260 -4.67 -3.42 7.82
CA ILE A 260 -3.50 -2.51 7.80
C ILE A 260 -3.84 -1.21 7.05
N GLY A 261 -4.48 -1.31 5.88
CA GLY A 261 -4.91 -0.14 5.11
C GLY A 261 -5.94 0.72 5.86
N VAL A 262 -6.88 0.09 6.58
CA VAL A 262 -7.86 0.82 7.41
C VAL A 262 -7.19 1.56 8.57
N GLU A 263 -6.21 0.97 9.25
CA GLU A 263 -5.47 1.66 10.31
C GLU A 263 -4.73 2.90 9.78
N VAL A 264 -4.13 2.80 8.58
CA VAL A 264 -3.53 3.95 7.91
C VAL A 264 -4.58 5.04 7.67
N MET A 265 -5.78 4.67 7.22
CA MET A 265 -6.85 5.65 6.99
C MET A 265 -7.39 6.27 8.28
N PHE A 266 -7.51 5.51 9.37
CA PHE A 266 -7.85 6.06 10.69
C PHE A 266 -6.85 7.12 11.12
N THR A 267 -5.56 6.83 11.00
CA THR A 267 -4.53 7.82 11.33
C THR A 267 -4.60 9.05 10.41
N ALA A 268 -4.82 8.84 9.11
CA ALA A 268 -4.91 9.92 8.13
C ALA A 268 -6.06 10.90 8.44
N ILE A 269 -7.25 10.40 8.81
CA ILE A 269 -8.41 11.26 9.13
C ILE A 269 -8.28 11.98 10.48
N LEU A 270 -7.50 11.44 11.42
CA LEU A 270 -7.33 11.99 12.77
C LEU A 270 -6.15 12.97 12.87
N CYS A 271 -5.07 12.74 12.14
CA CYS A 271 -3.84 13.54 12.19
C CYS A 271 -4.06 15.06 12.04
N PRO A 272 -4.93 15.57 11.14
CA PRO A 272 -5.20 17.00 11.02
C PRO A 272 -5.73 17.66 12.31
N PHE A 273 -6.31 16.86 13.22
CA PHE A 273 -6.93 17.31 14.46
C PHE A 273 -6.08 17.04 15.70
N SER A 274 -4.87 16.48 15.56
CA SER A 274 -3.96 16.11 16.66
C SER A 274 -3.57 17.24 17.65
N HIS A 275 -3.88 18.49 17.31
CA HIS A 275 -3.69 19.67 18.17
C HIS A 275 -4.94 20.02 19.00
N MET A 276 -6.11 19.45 18.67
CA MET A 276 -7.37 19.73 19.34
C MET A 276 -7.53 18.93 20.63
N THR A 277 -8.23 19.50 21.61
CA THR A 277 -8.67 18.77 22.80
C THR A 277 -9.84 17.84 22.47
N LYS A 278 -10.16 16.94 23.41
CA LYS A 278 -11.33 16.07 23.30
C LYS A 278 -12.61 16.87 23.09
N GLU A 279 -12.79 17.97 23.81
CA GLU A 279 -14.00 18.81 23.75
C GLU A 279 -14.15 19.51 22.39
N GLN A 280 -13.02 19.92 21.78
CA GLN A 280 -13.01 20.56 20.46
C GLN A 280 -13.28 19.58 19.33
N PHE A 281 -12.75 18.36 19.44
CA PHE A 281 -12.95 17.33 18.42
C PHE A 281 -14.29 16.59 18.60
N GLY A 282 -14.76 16.43 19.84
CA GLY A 282 -16.04 15.82 20.21
C GLY A 282 -15.90 14.70 21.24
N ARG A 283 -15.85 13.45 20.77
CA ARG A 283 -15.94 12.24 21.62
C ARG A 283 -14.61 11.66 22.10
N TYR A 284 -13.52 11.91 21.37
CA TYR A 284 -12.20 11.32 21.61
C TYR A 284 -11.12 12.39 21.58
N ASN A 285 -9.99 12.13 22.23
CA ASN A 285 -8.77 12.90 21.98
C ASN A 285 -8.15 12.37 20.68
N PRO A 286 -8.05 13.19 19.61
CA PRO A 286 -7.59 12.72 18.30
C PRO A 286 -6.13 12.27 18.32
N ARG A 287 -5.28 12.87 19.15
CA ARG A 287 -3.87 12.48 19.28
C ARG A 287 -3.71 11.12 19.95
N GLU A 288 -4.37 10.92 21.09
CA GLU A 288 -4.35 9.64 21.79
C GLU A 288 -4.89 8.52 20.89
N LEU A 289 -5.94 8.82 20.12
CA LEU A 289 -6.53 7.88 19.18
C LEU A 289 -5.61 7.56 17.99
N CYS A 290 -4.89 8.55 17.44
CA CYS A 290 -3.83 8.30 16.46
C CYS A 290 -2.78 7.33 16.99
N ASN A 291 -2.31 7.54 18.23
CA ASN A 291 -1.32 6.66 18.86
C ASN A 291 -1.87 5.23 19.04
N ALA A 292 -3.13 5.08 19.44
CA ALA A 292 -3.79 3.78 19.55
C ALA A 292 -3.91 3.06 18.20
N HIS A 293 -4.23 3.79 17.13
CA HIS A 293 -4.27 3.24 15.77
C HIS A 293 -2.88 2.91 15.22
N ALA A 294 -1.84 3.66 15.56
CA ALA A 294 -0.46 3.28 15.25
C ALA A 294 -0.05 1.96 15.94
N GLY A 295 -0.48 1.75 17.19
CA GLY A 295 -0.31 0.47 17.88
C GLY A 295 -1.09 -0.67 17.22
N SER A 296 -2.34 -0.43 16.83
CA SER A 296 -3.18 -1.41 16.12
C SER A 296 -2.61 -1.76 14.75
N LEU A 297 -2.08 -0.76 14.04
CA LEU A 297 -1.35 -0.93 12.78
C LEU A 297 -0.14 -1.84 12.96
N MET A 298 0.68 -1.59 13.98
CA MET A 298 1.84 -2.46 14.26
C MET A 298 1.44 -3.87 14.68
N SER A 299 0.36 -4.03 15.45
CA SER A 299 -0.20 -5.35 15.76
C SER A 299 -0.63 -6.10 14.50
N ALA A 300 -1.32 -5.43 13.57
CA ALA A 300 -1.74 -6.02 12.31
C ALA A 300 -0.56 -6.40 11.41
N VAL A 301 0.49 -5.57 11.34
CA VAL A 301 1.73 -5.92 10.63
C VAL A 301 2.42 -7.11 11.30
N TRP A 302 2.43 -7.19 12.63
CA TRP A 302 3.00 -8.33 13.34
C TRP A 302 2.25 -9.63 13.07
N THR A 303 0.92 -9.59 13.05
CA THR A 303 0.09 -10.74 12.61
C THR A 303 0.36 -11.08 11.15
N PHE A 304 0.55 -10.09 10.25
CA PHE A 304 0.93 -10.38 8.87
C PHE A 304 2.21 -11.22 8.79
N ARG A 305 3.21 -10.96 9.65
CA ARG A 305 4.48 -11.70 9.68
C ARG A 305 4.32 -13.19 10.02
N THR A 306 3.24 -13.59 10.68
CA THR A 306 3.00 -15.01 10.96
C THR A 306 2.47 -15.78 9.75
N PHE A 307 1.93 -15.07 8.74
CA PHE A 307 1.28 -15.68 7.56
C PHE A 307 1.94 -15.30 6.22
N ALA A 308 2.76 -14.25 6.18
CA ALA A 308 3.54 -13.85 5.01
C ALA A 308 4.92 -13.30 5.38
N GLN A 309 5.86 -13.35 4.43
CA GLN A 309 7.18 -12.72 4.59
C GLN A 309 7.10 -11.22 4.33
N ILE A 310 7.44 -10.43 5.35
CA ILE A 310 7.37 -8.96 5.29
C ILE A 310 8.37 -8.36 4.30
N ARG A 311 9.56 -8.95 4.18
CA ARG A 311 10.66 -8.44 3.33
C ARG A 311 10.29 -8.23 1.86
N PHE A 312 9.30 -8.97 1.34
CA PHE A 312 8.87 -8.88 -0.04
C PHE A 312 7.58 -8.07 -0.24
N LYS A 313 6.96 -7.59 0.85
CA LYS A 313 5.69 -6.86 0.76
C LYS A 313 5.95 -5.35 0.70
N TYR A 314 6.30 -4.88 -0.49
CA TYR A 314 6.67 -3.49 -0.76
C TYR A 314 5.71 -2.43 -0.19
N TYR A 315 4.40 -2.69 -0.23
CA TYR A 315 3.40 -1.77 0.29
C TYR A 315 3.59 -1.44 1.78
N LEU A 316 4.15 -2.38 2.58
CA LEU A 316 4.30 -2.21 4.02
C LEU A 316 5.33 -1.14 4.42
N CYS A 317 6.23 -0.69 3.52
CA CYS A 317 7.13 0.42 3.80
C CYS A 317 6.37 1.68 4.25
N HIS A 318 5.25 1.97 3.57
CA HIS A 318 4.45 3.17 3.83
C HIS A 318 3.68 3.12 5.18
N PRO A 319 2.88 2.07 5.49
CA PRO A 319 2.26 1.92 6.79
C PRO A 319 3.27 1.86 7.95
N LEU A 320 4.42 1.20 7.78
CA LEU A 320 5.47 1.16 8.80
C LEU A 320 6.05 2.54 9.07
N GLY A 321 6.37 3.29 8.01
CA GLY A 321 6.79 4.69 8.15
C GLY A 321 5.72 5.54 8.83
N THR A 322 4.46 5.38 8.44
CA THR A 322 3.32 6.09 9.04
C THR A 322 3.23 5.83 10.55
N ALA A 323 3.28 4.57 10.98
CA ALA A 323 3.26 4.21 12.41
C ALA A 323 4.43 4.86 13.16
N ALA A 324 5.65 4.74 12.61
CA ALA A 324 6.85 5.31 13.20
C ALA A 324 6.76 6.84 13.37
N TYR A 325 6.34 7.57 12.33
CA TYR A 325 6.23 9.03 12.37
C TYR A 325 5.17 9.52 13.36
N ILE A 326 4.05 8.79 13.53
CA ILE A 326 3.00 9.15 14.49
C ILE A 326 3.54 9.13 15.93
N VAL A 327 4.22 8.05 16.30
CA VAL A 327 4.70 7.87 17.68
C VAL A 327 6.03 8.56 17.97
N LEU A 328 6.74 9.03 16.94
CA LEU A 328 8.09 9.58 17.06
C LEU A 328 8.20 10.71 18.10
N GLN A 329 7.19 11.57 18.16
CA GLN A 329 7.23 12.76 19.01
C GLN A 329 7.19 12.42 20.51
N GLU A 330 6.52 11.35 20.92
CA GLU A 330 6.35 11.02 22.34
C GLU A 330 6.97 9.67 22.73
N ALA A 331 7.63 8.98 21.77
CA ALA A 331 8.36 7.72 21.98
C ALA A 331 9.29 7.75 23.20
N GLN A 332 10.15 8.77 23.32
CA GLN A 332 11.09 8.93 24.44
C GLN A 332 10.42 9.11 25.82
N ASN A 333 9.16 9.53 25.83
CA ASN A 333 8.44 9.79 27.08
C ASN A 333 7.48 8.66 27.44
N THR A 334 7.24 7.72 26.51
CA THR A 334 6.19 6.70 26.62
C THR A 334 6.70 5.34 26.14
N PRO A 335 6.92 4.36 27.04
CA PRO A 335 7.47 3.05 26.67
C PRO A 335 6.67 2.32 25.58
N ILE A 336 5.34 2.46 25.58
CA ILE A 336 4.46 1.86 24.56
C ILE A 336 4.76 2.43 23.16
N GLN A 337 4.96 3.75 23.07
CA GLN A 337 5.27 4.41 21.81
C GLN A 337 6.69 4.08 21.33
N MET A 338 7.64 3.94 22.27
CA MET A 338 8.98 3.45 21.97
C MET A 338 8.95 2.02 21.40
N ASP A 339 8.17 1.10 21.99
CA ASP A 339 8.01 -0.27 21.48
C ASP A 339 7.42 -0.28 20.05
N ILE A 340 6.41 0.55 19.77
CA ILE A 340 5.84 0.73 18.42
C ILE A 340 6.93 1.17 17.42
N LEU A 341 7.72 2.19 17.79
CA LEU A 341 8.79 2.72 16.95
C LEU A 341 9.86 1.67 16.67
N ILE A 342 10.31 0.95 17.70
CA ILE A 342 11.32 -0.12 17.59
C ILE A 342 10.81 -1.23 16.67
N ARG A 343 9.57 -1.70 16.85
CA ARG A 343 9.01 -2.75 15.98
C ARG A 343 8.88 -2.29 14.53
N ALA A 344 8.48 -1.04 14.31
CA ALA A 344 8.40 -0.47 12.97
C ALA A 344 9.78 -0.44 12.31
N TYR A 345 10.79 0.01 13.04
CA TYR A 345 12.18 0.06 12.61
C TYR A 345 12.73 -1.35 12.30
N GLN A 346 12.50 -2.33 13.17
CA GLN A 346 12.90 -3.73 12.95
C GLN A 346 12.27 -4.32 11.67
N CYS A 347 10.99 -4.05 11.44
CA CYS A 347 10.31 -4.52 10.23
C CYS A 347 10.90 -3.87 8.97
N LEU A 348 11.14 -2.56 9.00
CA LEU A 348 11.78 -1.83 7.89
C LEU A 348 13.21 -2.29 7.64
N HIS A 349 13.97 -2.61 8.69
CA HIS A 349 15.32 -3.18 8.56
C HIS A 349 15.29 -4.58 7.95
N GLU A 350 14.32 -5.44 8.30
CA GLU A 350 14.13 -6.73 7.61
C GLU A 350 13.81 -6.52 6.12
N MET A 351 13.04 -5.48 5.80
CA MET A 351 12.66 -5.13 4.42
C MET A 351 13.80 -4.51 3.61
N SER A 352 14.71 -3.75 4.22
CA SER A 352 15.79 -3.03 3.51
C SER A 352 16.75 -3.97 2.76
N ILE A 353 16.89 -5.22 3.23
CA ILE A 353 17.64 -6.27 2.53
C ILE A 353 17.11 -6.48 1.10
N SER A 354 15.79 -6.36 0.93
CA SER A 354 15.12 -6.64 -0.35
C SER A 354 14.62 -5.38 -1.04
N LEU A 355 14.38 -4.28 -0.32
CA LEU A 355 13.66 -3.14 -0.85
C LEU A 355 14.43 -1.84 -0.52
N PRO A 356 15.10 -1.23 -1.51
CA PRO A 356 15.78 0.05 -1.33
C PRO A 356 14.90 1.14 -0.68
N LEU A 357 13.62 1.20 -1.03
CA LEU A 357 12.67 2.14 -0.42
C LEU A 357 12.60 2.02 1.12
N ALA A 358 12.76 0.82 1.68
CA ALA A 358 12.76 0.67 3.14
C ALA A 358 13.99 1.33 3.78
N THR A 359 15.15 1.31 3.12
CA THR A 359 16.35 2.06 3.54
C THR A 359 16.08 3.56 3.57
N ASP A 360 15.42 4.10 2.55
CA ASP A 360 15.07 5.52 2.49
C ASP A 360 14.13 5.92 3.65
N VAL A 361 13.12 5.09 3.94
CA VAL A 361 12.20 5.31 5.06
C VAL A 361 12.94 5.25 6.41
N LEU A 362 13.85 4.28 6.62
CA LEU A 362 14.69 4.21 7.82
C LEU A 362 15.54 5.46 8.00
N GLY A 363 16.18 5.93 6.92
CA GLY A 363 16.97 7.16 6.92
C GLY A 363 16.12 8.38 7.31
N GLY A 364 14.89 8.47 6.78
CA GLY A 364 13.93 9.50 7.13
C GLY A 364 13.52 9.48 8.61
N ILE A 365 13.26 8.30 9.18
CA ILE A 365 12.93 8.13 10.60
C ILE A 365 14.13 8.51 11.48
N ARG A 366 15.33 8.01 11.16
CA ARG A 366 16.58 8.33 11.86
C ARG A 366 16.82 9.84 11.91
N ALA A 367 16.73 10.50 10.76
CA ALA A 367 16.95 11.94 10.67
C ALA A 367 15.94 12.73 11.51
N ALA A 368 14.67 12.31 11.51
CA ALA A 368 13.63 12.93 12.32
C ALA A 368 13.84 12.69 13.82
N PHE A 369 14.29 11.51 14.23
CA PHE A 369 14.63 11.18 15.62
C PHE A 369 15.82 12.02 16.11
N LYS A 370 16.95 12.03 15.38
CA LYS A 370 18.16 12.81 15.74
C LYS A 370 17.89 14.31 15.84
N ARG A 371 17.02 14.88 15.00
CA ARG A 371 16.63 16.30 15.10
C ARG A 371 15.93 16.62 16.42
N LYS A 372 15.14 15.69 16.96
CA LYS A 372 14.49 15.83 18.25
C LYS A 372 15.52 15.83 19.38
N ASP A 373 16.49 14.91 19.33
CA ASP A 373 17.59 14.86 20.30
C ASP A 373 18.43 16.12 20.28
N GLY A 374 18.81 16.60 19.09
CA GLY A 374 19.57 17.84 18.94
C GLY A 374 18.81 19.08 19.46
N LEU A 375 17.50 19.18 19.21
CA LEU A 375 16.67 20.29 19.71
C LEU A 375 16.45 20.22 21.22
N MET A 376 16.23 19.03 21.80
CA MET A 376 16.14 18.87 23.25
C MET A 376 17.48 19.14 23.92
N HIS A 377 18.60 18.67 23.36
CA HIS A 377 19.93 18.94 23.89
C HIS A 377 20.24 20.45 23.85
N HIS A 378 19.94 21.16 22.76
CA HIS A 378 20.13 22.61 22.68
C HIS A 378 19.19 23.40 23.61
N ALA A 379 17.92 23.00 23.76
CA ALA A 379 16.97 23.66 24.65
C ALA A 379 17.28 23.40 26.13
N MET A 380 17.73 22.18 26.50
CA MET A 380 18.12 21.84 27.86
C MET A 380 19.48 22.44 28.26
N THR A 381 20.45 22.50 27.34
CA THR A 381 21.76 23.14 27.59
C THR A 381 21.62 24.65 27.81
N ALA A 382 20.57 25.27 27.26
CA ALA A 382 20.28 26.69 27.47
C ALA A 382 19.51 27.00 28.77
N LEU A 383 18.94 25.98 29.45
CA LEU A 383 17.98 26.20 30.54
C LEU A 383 18.34 25.57 31.90
N LEU A 384 19.32 24.68 32.03
CA LEU A 384 19.67 24.10 33.34
C LEU A 384 21.18 23.84 33.55
N PRO A 385 21.75 24.14 34.74
CA PRO A 385 23.02 23.58 35.18
C PRO A 385 22.86 22.11 35.55
N SER A 386 23.93 21.34 35.31
CA SER A 386 24.07 19.90 35.50
C SER A 386 23.43 19.33 36.77
N SER A 387 22.56 18.32 36.62
CA SER A 387 22.37 17.29 37.64
C SER A 387 21.86 15.98 37.05
N ASN A 388 22.49 14.90 37.51
CA ASN A 388 22.38 13.50 37.11
C ASN A 388 21.09 12.80 37.59
N GLU A 389 20.81 11.69 36.90
CA GLU A 389 20.08 10.47 37.32
C GLU A 389 18.54 10.45 37.29
N ALA A 390 17.99 9.68 36.33
CA ALA A 390 17.13 8.50 36.55
C ALA A 390 16.61 7.93 35.21
N GLY A 391 16.72 6.61 34.95
CA GLY A 391 16.06 6.01 33.76
C GLY A 391 16.48 4.60 33.31
N GLY A 392 16.72 3.64 34.20
CA GLY A 392 17.32 2.32 33.87
C GLY A 392 16.58 1.40 32.87
N ASN A 393 15.28 1.58 32.62
CA ASN A 393 14.53 0.81 31.62
C ASN A 393 14.39 1.54 30.28
N ASP A 394 14.42 2.87 30.30
CA ASP A 394 14.40 3.73 29.11
C ASP A 394 15.71 3.61 28.33
N ILE A 395 16.82 3.58 29.09
CA ILE A 395 18.17 3.39 28.57
C ILE A 395 18.28 2.10 27.74
N ARG A 396 17.59 1.01 28.09
CA ARG A 396 17.71 -0.25 27.35
C ARG A 396 17.01 -0.21 25.99
N ALA A 397 15.84 0.44 25.92
CA ALA A 397 15.08 0.58 24.67
C ALA A 397 15.72 1.64 23.76
N GLU A 398 16.20 2.75 24.35
CA GLU A 398 17.01 3.76 23.65
C GLU A 398 18.34 3.19 23.18
N MET A 399 19.04 2.38 23.99
CA MET A 399 20.24 1.65 23.57
C MET A 399 19.92 0.67 22.44
N GLN A 400 18.81 -0.06 22.48
CA GLN A 400 18.44 -0.97 21.40
C GLN A 400 18.12 -0.23 20.09
N LEU A 401 17.44 0.92 20.17
CA LEU A 401 17.23 1.76 19.00
C LEU A 401 18.54 2.37 18.53
N GLN A 402 19.40 2.86 19.43
CA GLN A 402 20.71 3.41 19.11
C GLN A 402 21.64 2.37 18.49
N GLU A 403 21.65 1.12 18.98
CA GLU A 403 22.36 -0.01 18.38
C GLU A 403 21.84 -0.29 16.97
N LEU A 404 20.51 -0.30 16.76
CA LEU A 404 19.91 -0.44 15.42
C LEU A 404 20.20 0.78 14.51
N LEU A 405 20.38 1.96 15.07
CA LEU A 405 20.80 3.16 14.35
C LEU A 405 22.28 3.06 13.96
N ASP A 406 23.14 2.60 14.86
CA ASP A 406 24.58 2.46 14.66
C ASP A 406 24.92 1.30 13.70
N GLU A 407 24.20 0.18 13.77
CA GLU A 407 24.34 -0.96 12.85
C GLU A 407 24.02 -0.56 11.40
N SER A 408 23.05 0.34 11.19
CA SER A 408 22.77 0.84 9.85
C SER A 408 23.71 1.97 9.40
N ASP A 409 24.42 2.64 10.31
CA ASP A 409 25.53 3.53 9.92
C ASP A 409 26.69 2.70 9.35
N ALA A 410 26.95 1.49 9.86
CA ALA A 410 27.91 0.54 9.30
C ALA A 410 27.55 -0.02 7.91
N ILE A 411 26.27 -0.02 7.53
CA ILE A 411 25.79 -0.45 6.20
C ILE A 411 25.81 0.72 5.19
N SER A 412 25.93 1.96 5.67
CA SER A 412 25.97 3.16 4.81
C SER A 412 27.38 3.56 4.34
N ILE A 413 28.40 2.85 4.81
CA ILE A 413 29.81 3.01 4.44
C ILE A 413 30.27 1.70 3.77
N ASP A 414 29.74 1.42 2.58
CA ASP A 414 30.42 0.65 1.52
C ASP A 414 29.73 0.88 0.17
#